data_AF-A0A5S6QSE2-F1
#
_entry.id   AF-A0A5S6QSE2-F1
#
_cell.length_a   1.000
_cell.length_b   1.000
_cell.length_c   1.000
_cell.angle_alpha   90.00
_cell.angle_beta   90.00
_cell.angle_gamma   90.00
#
_symmetry.space_group_name_H-M   'P 1'
#
loop_
_entity.id
_entity.type
_entity.pdbx_description
1 polymer ?
#
loop_
_entity_poly.entity_id
_entity_poly.type
_entity_poly.pdbx_seq_one_letter_code
_entity_poly.pdbx_strand_id
1 'polypeptide(L)'
;MEDLEALLTDLQNTTSTLKRANLAEKYKTKAKHLAISDQVTTRMPESDDSLNAQEAANLNDMERLLDDYAFYRERRVQGRPTVESLLGELDVSIPPFDRQKNVTEATKDLDNLMASLSGFTVSPKQNASDANCSPYASMHVKAAKRMETDSGQLYSVTDNLQSDLSKHGISNIPKGECSDCEKAIVGQVVIALGKMWHPEHFRCAHCGEELGHRNFYERSGCAYCENDYHNLFSPRCAYCNGPIKDRCITALERTWHPEHFFCAKCGKEFGEEGFHEKEGRPFCRKDYFAYFAPRCSGCQKPITNNYITALNLQWHPECFVCQDCKQPFVGGSFFEHFGQPYCEIHYHEKRGSLCAGCHKPISGRCVTAMGEKFHPEHFICSFCLQQLTKGTFKEHQNKPYCHKCFGKLLS
;
A
#
# COMPACT_ATOMS: atom_id res chain seq x y z
N MET A 1 -44.20 -2.76 16.46
CA MET A 1 -43.13 -3.62 17.02
C MET A 1 -43.11 -4.96 16.32
N GLU A 2 -44.26 -5.58 16.06
CA GLU A 2 -44.40 -6.87 15.34
C GLU A 2 -43.83 -6.86 13.90
N ASP A 3 -43.98 -5.76 13.14
CA ASP A 3 -43.46 -5.68 11.77
C ASP A 3 -41.91 -5.67 11.67
N LEU A 4 -41.23 -5.19 12.72
CA LEU A 4 -39.76 -5.17 12.75
C LEU A 4 -39.21 -6.56 13.08
N GLU A 5 -39.89 -7.32 13.94
CA GLU A 5 -39.52 -8.69 14.27
C GLU A 5 -39.77 -9.64 13.08
N ALA A 6 -40.83 -9.42 12.31
CA ALA A 6 -41.08 -10.16 11.07
C ALA A 6 -39.96 -9.94 10.04
N LEU A 7 -39.54 -8.68 9.83
CA LEU A 7 -38.44 -8.35 8.92
C LEU A 7 -37.09 -8.92 9.36
N LEU A 8 -36.81 -8.91 10.67
CA LEU A 8 -35.59 -9.51 11.21
C LEU A 8 -35.58 -11.04 11.05
N THR A 9 -36.74 -11.68 11.21
CA THR A 9 -36.90 -13.13 11.02
C THR A 9 -36.71 -13.52 9.54
N ASP A 10 -37.25 -12.75 8.61
CA ASP A 10 -37.06 -12.98 7.17
C ASP A 10 -35.61 -12.74 6.73
N LEU A 11 -34.93 -11.76 7.32
CA LEU A 11 -33.52 -11.50 7.03
C LEU A 11 -32.60 -12.59 7.59
N GLN A 12 -32.94 -13.15 8.76
CA GLN A 12 -32.25 -14.32 9.31
C GLN A 12 -32.50 -15.59 8.49
N ASN A 13 -33.74 -15.80 8.03
CA ASN A 13 -34.10 -16.93 7.19
C ASN A 13 -33.36 -16.88 5.86
N THR A 14 -33.41 -15.76 5.13
CA THR A 14 -32.68 -15.58 3.85
C THR A 14 -31.18 -15.76 3.99
N THR A 15 -30.58 -15.24 5.08
CA THR A 15 -29.16 -15.45 5.38
C THR A 15 -28.83 -16.93 5.61
N SER A 16 -29.71 -17.67 6.28
CA SER A 16 -29.54 -19.11 6.52
C SER A 16 -29.67 -19.93 5.23
N THR A 17 -30.58 -19.56 4.32
CA THR A 17 -30.74 -20.22 3.02
C THR A 17 -29.53 -19.98 2.12
N LEU A 18 -29.01 -18.75 2.10
CA LEU A 18 -27.79 -18.41 1.35
C LEU A 18 -26.57 -19.15 1.89
N LYS A 19 -26.42 -19.28 3.22
CA LYS A 19 -25.34 -20.08 3.81
C LYS A 19 -25.44 -21.56 3.45
N ARG A 20 -26.65 -22.15 3.44
CA ARG A 20 -26.88 -23.54 3.03
C ARG A 20 -26.58 -23.76 1.54
N ALA A 21 -26.99 -22.84 0.67
CA ALA A 21 -26.69 -22.90 -0.77
C ALA A 21 -25.17 -22.79 -1.04
N ASN A 22 -24.48 -21.90 -0.34
CA ASN A 22 -23.04 -21.71 -0.49
C ASN A 22 -22.24 -22.92 0.02
N LEU A 23 -22.69 -23.54 1.12
CA LEU A 23 -22.13 -24.81 1.58
C LEU A 23 -22.38 -25.95 0.58
N ALA A 24 -23.58 -26.07 0.03
CA ALA A 24 -23.90 -27.09 -0.98
C ALA A 24 -23.03 -26.95 -2.25
N GLU A 25 -22.82 -25.72 -2.73
CA GLU A 25 -21.90 -25.44 -3.84
C GLU A 25 -20.45 -25.81 -3.50
N LYS A 26 -19.99 -25.51 -2.28
CA LYS A 26 -18.66 -25.86 -1.79
C LYS A 26 -18.44 -27.37 -1.67
N TYR A 27 -19.46 -28.14 -1.28
CA TYR A 27 -19.41 -29.61 -1.28
C TYR A 27 -19.42 -30.18 -2.70
N LYS A 28 -20.13 -29.54 -3.64
CA LYS A 28 -20.16 -29.92 -5.07
C LYS A 28 -18.82 -29.67 -5.77
N THR A 29 -18.12 -28.58 -5.43
CA THR A 29 -16.74 -28.32 -5.91
C THR A 29 -15.74 -29.30 -5.32
N LYS A 30 -15.88 -29.63 -4.02
CA LYS A 30 -15.01 -30.61 -3.36
C LYS A 30 -15.19 -32.04 -3.91
N ALA A 31 -16.43 -32.42 -4.25
CA ALA A 31 -16.72 -33.71 -4.90
C ALA A 31 -16.16 -33.79 -6.33
N LYS A 32 -16.19 -32.70 -7.09
CA LYS A 32 -15.54 -32.61 -8.42
C LYS A 32 -14.01 -32.73 -8.32
N HIS A 33 -13.40 -32.15 -7.29
CA HIS A 33 -11.95 -32.21 -7.08
C HIS A 33 -11.47 -33.58 -6.59
N LEU A 34 -12.33 -34.35 -5.91
CA LEU A 34 -12.04 -35.74 -5.48
C LEU A 34 -12.16 -36.72 -6.65
N ALA A 35 -13.15 -36.54 -7.54
CA ALA A 35 -13.34 -37.39 -8.72
C ALA A 35 -12.24 -37.26 -9.79
N ILE A 36 -11.45 -36.18 -9.75
CA ILE A 36 -10.27 -35.96 -10.62
C ILE A 36 -9.02 -36.65 -10.03
N SER A 37 -8.93 -36.79 -8.70
CA SER A 37 -7.79 -37.43 -8.04
C SER A 37 -7.79 -38.97 -8.20
N ASP A 38 -8.96 -39.59 -8.25
CA ASP A 38 -9.09 -41.05 -8.35
C ASP A 38 -8.90 -41.60 -9.78
N GLN A 39 -8.85 -40.73 -10.81
CA GLN A 39 -8.56 -41.15 -12.18
C GLN A 39 -7.04 -41.22 -12.49
N VAL A 40 -6.18 -40.70 -11.61
CA VAL A 40 -4.72 -40.61 -11.85
C VAL A 40 -3.96 -41.79 -11.26
N THR A 41 -4.54 -42.59 -10.35
CA THR A 41 -3.79 -43.63 -9.60
C THR A 41 -4.03 -45.08 -10.02
N THR A 42 -4.69 -45.35 -11.13
CA THR A 42 -4.80 -46.73 -11.66
C THR A 42 -4.61 -46.77 -13.17
N ARG A 43 -3.37 -47.02 -13.61
CA ARG A 43 -3.01 -47.83 -14.80
C ARG A 43 -1.49 -47.74 -15.03
N MET A 44 -0.78 -48.84 -14.82
CA MET A 44 0.33 -49.17 -15.70
C MET A 44 -0.27 -49.72 -16.99
N PRO A 45 0.28 -49.38 -18.16
CA PRO A 45 0.57 -50.47 -19.09
C PRO A 45 1.90 -50.31 -19.83
N GLU A 46 2.33 -51.46 -20.32
CA GLU A 46 3.46 -51.73 -21.18
C GLU A 46 3.32 -51.07 -22.57
N SER A 47 4.45 -51.07 -23.28
CA SER A 47 4.68 -50.75 -24.70
C SER A 47 3.47 -50.78 -25.63
N ASP A 48 3.23 -49.68 -26.34
CA ASP A 48 3.02 -49.68 -27.79
C ASP A 48 3.10 -48.25 -28.38
N ASP A 49 3.90 -48.13 -29.44
CA ASP A 49 4.02 -46.99 -30.34
C ASP A 49 2.68 -46.71 -31.01
N SER A 50 2.14 -45.49 -30.88
CA SER A 50 1.33 -44.77 -31.91
C SER A 50 0.40 -43.67 -31.37
N LEU A 51 0.82 -42.84 -30.41
CA LEU A 51 0.09 -41.61 -30.07
C LEU A 51 1.05 -40.49 -29.66
N ASN A 52 1.90 -40.00 -30.57
CA ASN A 52 2.80 -38.87 -30.25
C ASN A 52 3.11 -37.95 -31.45
N ALA A 53 2.09 -37.57 -32.23
CA ALA A 53 2.24 -36.59 -33.31
C ALA A 53 1.50 -35.27 -33.00
N GLN A 54 0.35 -35.33 -32.31
CA GLN A 54 -0.47 -34.15 -32.03
C GLN A 54 0.04 -33.34 -30.81
N GLU A 55 0.64 -33.99 -29.81
CA GLU A 55 1.19 -33.32 -28.62
C GLU A 55 2.56 -32.66 -28.91
N ALA A 56 3.36 -33.25 -29.82
CA ALA A 56 4.61 -32.64 -30.29
C ALA A 56 4.39 -31.36 -31.13
N ALA A 57 3.28 -31.27 -31.87
CA ALA A 57 2.92 -30.07 -32.64
C ALA A 57 2.51 -28.90 -31.71
N ASN A 58 1.73 -29.18 -30.66
CA ASN A 58 1.30 -28.15 -29.70
C ASN A 58 2.44 -27.63 -28.80
N LEU A 59 3.45 -28.45 -28.53
CA LEU A 59 4.66 -28.01 -27.80
C LEU A 59 5.52 -27.06 -28.65
N ASN A 60 5.68 -27.34 -29.94
CA ASN A 60 6.42 -26.47 -30.87
C ASN A 60 5.72 -25.10 -31.08
N ASP A 61 4.39 -25.05 -31.08
CA ASP A 61 3.65 -23.79 -31.21
C ASP A 61 3.74 -22.92 -29.95
N MET A 62 3.82 -23.53 -28.77
CA MET A 62 4.01 -22.81 -27.50
C MET A 62 5.46 -22.31 -27.34
N GLU A 63 6.45 -23.10 -27.77
CA GLU A 63 7.87 -22.71 -27.77
C GLU A 63 8.11 -21.54 -28.74
N ARG A 64 7.47 -21.57 -29.92
CA ARG A 64 7.52 -20.48 -30.89
C ARG A 64 6.88 -19.17 -30.38
N LEU A 65 5.81 -19.26 -29.60
CA LEU A 65 5.18 -18.09 -28.96
C LEU A 65 6.05 -17.47 -27.85
N LEU A 66 6.83 -18.30 -27.15
CA LEU A 66 7.77 -17.82 -26.12
C LEU A 66 9.00 -17.15 -26.75
N ASP A 67 9.49 -17.66 -27.87
CA ASP A 67 10.57 -17.05 -28.65
C ASP A 67 10.14 -15.73 -29.30
N ASP A 68 8.93 -15.65 -29.86
CA ASP A 68 8.37 -14.39 -30.38
C ASP A 68 8.20 -13.35 -29.26
N TYR A 69 7.80 -13.78 -28.05
CA TYR A 69 7.68 -12.89 -26.89
C TYR A 69 9.06 -12.43 -26.37
N ALA A 70 10.08 -13.28 -26.42
CA ALA A 70 11.47 -12.92 -26.12
C ALA A 70 12.02 -11.90 -27.14
N PHE A 71 11.74 -12.10 -28.43
CA PHE A 71 12.14 -11.18 -29.50
C PHE A 71 11.43 -9.82 -29.40
N TYR A 72 10.13 -9.80 -29.05
CA TYR A 72 9.38 -8.57 -28.77
C TYR A 72 9.90 -7.82 -27.53
N ARG A 73 10.39 -8.56 -26.52
CA ARG A 73 11.01 -7.99 -25.32
C ARG A 73 12.37 -7.35 -25.62
N GLU A 74 13.19 -7.97 -26.48
CA GLU A 74 14.49 -7.42 -26.89
C GLU A 74 14.36 -6.18 -27.79
N ARG A 75 13.35 -6.13 -28.68
CA ARG A 75 13.08 -4.93 -29.51
C ARG A 75 12.64 -3.71 -28.72
N ARG A 76 12.09 -3.88 -27.50
CA ARG A 76 11.80 -2.74 -26.60
C ARG A 76 13.02 -2.19 -25.87
N VAL A 77 14.14 -2.92 -25.85
CA VAL A 77 15.38 -2.49 -25.19
C VAL A 77 16.30 -1.71 -26.15
N GLN A 78 16.18 -1.90 -27.47
CA GLN A 78 17.03 -1.21 -28.46
C GLN A 78 16.49 0.15 -28.98
N GLY A 79 15.46 0.71 -28.33
CA GLY A 79 14.82 1.96 -28.73
C GLY A 79 14.91 3.11 -27.73
N ARG A 80 15.81 3.03 -26.75
CA ARG A 80 16.00 4.11 -25.76
C ARG A 80 17.44 4.65 -25.85
N PRO A 81 17.64 5.94 -26.16
CA PRO A 81 18.98 6.50 -26.15
C PRO A 81 19.55 6.47 -24.72
N THR A 82 20.84 6.15 -24.59
CA THR A 82 21.57 6.23 -23.33
C THR A 82 21.86 7.70 -23.00
N VAL A 83 22.00 8.00 -21.70
CA VAL A 83 22.28 9.36 -21.20
C VAL A 83 23.61 9.90 -21.78
N GLU A 84 24.57 9.01 -22.06
CA GLU A 84 25.83 9.34 -22.76
C GLU A 84 25.63 9.87 -24.19
N SER A 85 24.60 9.42 -24.91
CA SER A 85 24.36 9.80 -26.31
C SER A 85 23.66 11.15 -26.47
N LEU A 86 23.10 11.72 -25.39
CA LEU A 86 22.50 13.06 -25.36
C LEU A 86 23.50 14.15 -24.94
N LEU A 87 24.69 13.77 -24.47
CA LEU A 87 25.75 14.69 -24.04
C LEU A 87 26.79 14.97 -25.15
N GLY A 88 26.66 14.35 -26.34
CA GLY A 88 27.60 14.47 -27.44
C GLY A 88 27.28 15.54 -28.51
N GLU A 89 26.15 16.24 -28.43
CA GLU A 89 25.73 17.19 -29.49
C GLU A 89 25.50 18.63 -29.00
N LEU A 90 26.26 19.09 -28.01
CA LEU A 90 26.40 20.53 -27.75
C LEU A 90 27.83 20.90 -27.38
N ASP A 91 28.78 20.59 -28.27
CA ASP A 91 30.06 21.31 -28.34
C ASP A 91 29.88 22.52 -29.26
N VAL A 92 29.60 23.69 -28.65
CA VAL A 92 29.88 24.99 -29.26
C VAL A 92 31.10 25.54 -28.54
N SER A 93 32.21 25.62 -29.27
CA SER A 93 33.47 26.18 -28.82
C SER A 93 33.33 27.65 -28.38
N ILE A 94 33.72 27.96 -27.14
CA ILE A 94 34.06 29.32 -26.68
C ILE A 94 35.53 29.28 -26.19
N PRO A 95 36.40 30.23 -26.62
CA PRO A 95 37.84 30.23 -26.33
C PRO A 95 38.17 30.61 -24.86
N PRO A 96 39.43 30.43 -24.40
CA PRO A 96 39.78 30.52 -22.98
C PRO A 96 40.16 31.95 -22.54
N PHE A 97 40.25 32.13 -21.21
CA PHE A 97 40.63 33.33 -20.42
C PHE A 97 39.50 34.37 -20.21
N ASP A 98 39.31 35.02 -19.07
CA ASP A 98 40.19 35.27 -17.91
C ASP A 98 39.36 35.57 -16.65
N ARG A 99 39.95 35.37 -15.48
CA ARG A 99 39.40 35.78 -14.18
C ARG A 99 39.47 37.31 -14.06
N GLN A 100 38.47 37.89 -13.40
CA GLN A 100 38.38 39.29 -12.92
C GLN A 100 38.01 40.36 -13.97
N LYS A 101 36.70 40.68 -14.03
CA LYS A 101 36.10 42.03 -13.90
C LYS A 101 34.57 41.90 -14.09
N ASN A 102 33.81 42.78 -13.43
CA ASN A 102 32.35 43.00 -13.58
C ASN A 102 31.40 42.27 -12.60
N VAL A 103 31.67 42.36 -11.29
CA VAL A 103 30.63 42.17 -10.23
C VAL A 103 30.16 43.51 -9.64
N THR A 104 30.67 44.65 -10.12
CA THR A 104 30.49 45.95 -9.46
C THR A 104 29.56 46.94 -10.18
N GLU A 105 28.96 46.55 -11.31
CA GLU A 105 28.12 47.47 -12.11
C GLU A 105 26.63 47.15 -11.98
N ALA A 106 26.24 45.86 -11.98
CA ALA A 106 24.86 45.44 -11.71
C ALA A 106 24.43 45.61 -10.24
N THR A 107 25.38 45.75 -9.30
CA THR A 107 25.11 45.98 -7.87
C THR A 107 24.89 47.46 -7.54
N LYS A 108 25.47 48.38 -8.31
CA LYS A 108 25.28 49.84 -8.14
C LYS A 108 23.92 50.32 -8.61
N ASP A 109 23.35 49.69 -9.63
CA ASP A 109 22.01 50.03 -10.11
C ASP A 109 20.91 49.61 -9.12
N LEU A 110 21.16 48.58 -8.32
CA LEU A 110 20.24 48.12 -7.27
C LEU A 110 20.22 49.07 -6.05
N ASP A 111 21.38 49.62 -5.67
CA ASP A 111 21.49 50.57 -4.55
C ASP A 111 20.89 51.95 -4.89
N ASN A 112 21.01 52.39 -6.15
CA ASN A 112 20.39 53.64 -6.62
C ASN A 112 18.86 53.56 -6.72
N LEU A 113 18.30 52.37 -7.00
CA LEU A 113 16.86 52.11 -6.97
C LEU A 113 16.32 52.05 -5.53
N MET A 114 17.07 51.49 -4.59
CA MET A 114 16.69 51.43 -3.17
C MET A 114 16.75 52.79 -2.46
N ALA A 115 17.65 53.69 -2.87
CA ALA A 115 17.71 55.06 -2.33
C ALA A 115 16.49 55.91 -2.73
N SER A 116 15.88 55.63 -3.88
CA SER A 116 14.77 56.40 -4.45
C SER A 116 13.39 56.08 -3.85
N LEU A 117 13.28 55.09 -2.95
CA LEU A 117 12.01 54.68 -2.30
C LEU A 117 11.94 54.94 -0.79
N SER A 118 12.93 55.63 -0.21
CA SER A 118 12.93 55.97 1.23
C SER A 118 12.19 57.28 1.58
N GLY A 119 11.39 57.82 0.66
CA GLY A 119 10.85 59.17 0.74
C GLY A 119 9.36 59.33 1.03
N PHE A 120 8.60 58.32 1.51
CA PHE A 120 7.23 58.55 1.99
C PHE A 120 6.83 57.59 3.12
N THR A 121 6.77 58.11 4.34
CA THR A 121 6.11 57.52 5.53
C THR A 121 4.59 57.73 5.42
N VAL A 122 3.66 56.89 5.88
CA VAL A 122 3.34 56.52 7.28
C VAL A 122 2.40 55.29 7.31
N SER A 123 2.53 54.51 8.38
CA SER A 123 1.91 53.23 8.76
C SER A 123 0.49 53.36 9.44
N PRO A 124 -0.02 52.39 10.23
CA PRO A 124 -0.97 51.33 9.82
C PRO A 124 -2.21 51.18 10.75
N LYS A 125 -3.10 50.21 10.51
CA LYS A 125 -3.96 49.49 11.51
C LYS A 125 -4.70 48.34 10.80
N GLN A 126 -4.31 47.07 10.98
CA GLN A 126 -4.62 46.11 12.05
C GLN A 126 -6.06 45.58 12.12
N ASN A 127 -6.13 44.24 11.94
CA ASN A 127 -6.97 43.21 12.56
C ASN A 127 -8.36 42.84 11.99
N ALA A 128 -8.38 41.63 11.41
CA ALA A 128 -9.11 40.42 11.84
C ALA A 128 -10.62 40.51 12.17
N SER A 129 -11.42 39.71 11.44
CA SER A 129 -12.14 38.51 11.93
C SER A 129 -13.46 38.30 11.17
N ASP A 130 -13.63 37.08 10.65
CA ASP A 130 -14.86 36.29 10.42
C ASP A 130 -16.23 37.00 10.38
N ALA A 131 -16.96 36.82 9.27
CA ALA A 131 -18.38 36.41 9.32
C ALA A 131 -18.93 35.95 7.96
N ASN A 132 -19.67 34.84 8.04
CA ASN A 132 -20.55 34.23 7.07
C ASN A 132 -21.45 35.20 6.26
N CYS A 133 -21.72 34.82 5.01
CA CYS A 133 -22.71 35.44 4.15
C CYS A 133 -24.06 34.69 4.22
N SER A 134 -25.15 35.49 4.20
CA SER A 134 -26.50 35.20 3.63
C SER A 134 -27.68 35.24 4.64
N PRO A 135 -28.94 35.57 4.25
CA PRO A 135 -29.45 36.53 3.25
C PRO A 135 -30.70 37.38 3.68
N TYR A 136 -31.02 38.38 2.84
CA TYR A 136 -32.36 38.96 2.53
C TYR A 136 -32.91 40.20 3.29
N ALA A 137 -33.44 41.13 2.47
CA ALA A 137 -34.43 42.21 2.66
C ALA A 137 -34.14 43.50 3.47
N SER A 138 -34.10 44.61 2.71
CA SER A 138 -34.64 45.97 2.91
C SER A 138 -35.15 46.44 4.28
N MET A 139 -34.76 47.67 4.69
CA MET A 139 -35.66 48.87 4.70
C MET A 139 -35.01 50.14 5.34
N HIS A 140 -35.12 51.26 4.61
CA HIS A 140 -35.46 52.67 4.99
C HIS A 140 -34.71 53.45 6.12
N VAL A 141 -34.56 54.79 6.19
CA VAL A 141 -34.77 56.03 5.37
C VAL A 141 -34.25 57.22 6.22
N LYS A 142 -33.73 58.30 5.58
CA LYS A 142 -33.95 59.78 5.81
C LYS A 142 -32.72 60.60 5.34
N ALA A 143 -32.82 61.38 4.25
CA ALA A 143 -33.30 62.79 4.11
C ALA A 143 -32.17 63.82 4.34
N ALA A 144 -31.92 64.91 3.62
CA ALA A 144 -32.59 65.75 2.59
C ALA A 144 -31.46 66.42 1.75
N LYS A 145 -31.63 67.08 0.58
CA LYS A 145 -32.51 68.21 0.23
C LYS A 145 -32.39 68.46 -1.29
N ARG A 146 -33.51 68.77 -1.95
CA ARG A 146 -33.61 69.17 -3.37
C ARG A 146 -32.98 70.54 -3.65
N MET A 147 -32.36 70.68 -4.82
CA MET A 147 -32.49 71.87 -5.67
C MET A 147 -32.79 71.40 -7.09
N GLU A 148 -33.93 71.85 -7.61
CA GLU A 148 -34.37 71.66 -8.99
C GLU A 148 -33.65 72.66 -9.88
N THR A 149 -33.00 72.17 -10.93
CA THR A 149 -32.66 72.96 -12.12
C THR A 149 -32.99 72.13 -13.36
N ASP A 150 -34.11 72.50 -13.98
CA ASP A 150 -34.48 72.37 -15.39
C ASP A 150 -33.76 71.29 -16.22
N SER A 151 -34.30 70.07 -16.23
CA SER A 151 -33.87 68.97 -17.09
C SER A 151 -34.72 68.87 -18.36
N GLY A 152 -35.05 70.01 -18.99
CA GLY A 152 -35.76 70.08 -20.26
C GLY A 152 -34.88 70.02 -21.51
N GLN A 153 -33.54 70.06 -21.37
CA GLN A 153 -32.62 70.22 -22.51
C GLN A 153 -31.57 69.12 -22.69
N LEU A 154 -31.44 68.14 -21.80
CA LEU A 154 -30.44 67.06 -21.94
C LEU A 154 -30.97 65.78 -22.62
N TYR A 155 -32.28 65.54 -22.62
CA TYR A 155 -32.88 64.37 -23.29
C TYR A 155 -32.92 64.47 -24.82
N SER A 156 -32.76 65.68 -25.38
CA SER A 156 -32.66 65.87 -26.83
C SER A 156 -31.25 65.61 -27.38
N VAL A 157 -30.20 65.76 -26.56
CA VAL A 157 -28.80 65.60 -27.01
C VAL A 157 -28.35 64.14 -26.92
N THR A 158 -28.87 63.38 -25.95
CA THR A 158 -28.59 61.94 -25.83
C THR A 158 -29.29 61.10 -26.92
N ASP A 159 -30.53 61.43 -27.30
CA ASP A 159 -31.25 60.70 -28.35
C ASP A 159 -30.68 60.98 -29.76
N ASN A 160 -30.17 62.20 -30.01
CA ASN A 160 -29.50 62.51 -31.27
C ASN A 160 -28.13 61.82 -31.40
N LEU A 161 -27.36 61.70 -30.30
CA LEU A 161 -26.11 60.94 -30.31
C LEU A 161 -26.35 59.43 -30.46
N GLN A 162 -27.38 58.88 -29.80
CA GLN A 162 -27.79 57.47 -29.97
C GLN A 162 -28.17 57.17 -31.44
N SER A 163 -28.84 58.12 -32.10
CA SER A 163 -29.28 58.02 -33.50
C SER A 163 -28.14 58.10 -34.50
N ASP A 164 -27.11 58.92 -34.24
CA ASP A 164 -25.97 59.09 -35.16
C ASP A 164 -24.88 58.02 -34.99
N LEU A 165 -24.74 57.41 -33.80
CA LEU A 165 -23.93 56.19 -33.61
C LEU A 165 -24.56 54.96 -34.28
N SER A 166 -25.89 54.90 -34.35
CA SER A 166 -26.64 53.84 -35.04
C SER A 166 -26.43 53.86 -36.56
N LYS A 167 -26.21 55.04 -37.16
CA LYS A 167 -25.93 55.20 -38.61
C LYS A 167 -24.53 54.74 -39.02
N HIS A 168 -23.59 54.66 -38.07
CA HIS A 168 -22.21 54.19 -38.31
C HIS A 168 -22.03 52.70 -37.99
N GLY A 169 -23.11 51.95 -37.78
CA GLY A 169 -23.07 50.50 -37.53
C GLY A 169 -22.49 50.10 -36.16
N ILE A 170 -22.22 51.06 -35.27
CA ILE A 170 -21.75 50.81 -33.90
C ILE A 170 -22.99 50.81 -33.00
N SER A 171 -23.66 49.68 -32.99
CA SER A 171 -24.78 49.43 -32.09
C SER A 171 -24.27 49.36 -30.65
N ASN A 172 -24.37 50.48 -29.92
CA ASN A 172 -24.09 50.54 -28.49
C ASN A 172 -25.28 49.97 -27.69
N ILE A 173 -25.68 48.74 -28.03
CA ILE A 173 -26.78 48.05 -27.37
C ILE A 173 -26.26 47.63 -25.98
N PRO A 174 -26.83 48.16 -24.89
CA PRO A 174 -26.43 47.75 -23.55
C PRO A 174 -26.66 46.24 -23.43
N LYS A 175 -25.59 45.50 -23.13
CA LYS A 175 -25.65 44.04 -23.08
C LYS A 175 -26.33 43.53 -21.81
N GLY A 176 -26.51 44.40 -20.82
CA GLY A 176 -27.13 44.14 -19.52
C GLY A 176 -26.56 45.06 -18.43
N GLU A 177 -26.97 44.86 -17.18
CA GLU A 177 -26.52 45.63 -16.01
C GLU A 177 -25.49 44.84 -15.20
N CYS A 178 -24.46 45.52 -14.68
CA CYS A 178 -23.45 44.87 -13.85
C CYS A 178 -23.96 44.60 -12.44
N SER A 179 -23.81 43.38 -11.93
CA SER A 179 -24.30 43.01 -10.59
C SER A 179 -23.55 43.65 -9.41
N ASP A 180 -22.35 44.23 -9.61
CA ASP A 180 -21.59 44.89 -8.53
C ASP A 180 -21.89 46.40 -8.47
N CYS A 181 -22.09 47.05 -9.62
CA CYS A 181 -22.22 48.50 -9.71
C CYS A 181 -23.53 49.01 -10.31
N GLU A 182 -24.44 48.12 -10.71
CA GLU A 182 -25.77 48.39 -11.27
C GLU A 182 -25.78 49.30 -12.51
N LYS A 183 -24.63 49.46 -13.18
CA LYS A 183 -24.49 50.28 -14.40
C LYS A 183 -24.60 49.40 -15.64
N ALA A 184 -25.14 49.98 -16.71
CA ALA A 184 -25.22 49.33 -18.02
C ALA A 184 -23.81 49.02 -18.55
N ILE A 185 -23.60 47.77 -18.98
CA ILE A 185 -22.32 47.30 -19.49
C ILE A 185 -22.24 47.62 -20.98
N VAL A 186 -21.29 48.49 -21.32
CA VAL A 186 -20.98 48.90 -22.69
C VAL A 186 -19.68 48.21 -23.11
N GLY A 187 -19.73 47.41 -24.18
CA GLY A 187 -18.55 46.74 -24.75
C GLY A 187 -18.34 45.29 -24.27
N GLN A 188 -17.23 45.03 -23.58
CA GLN A 188 -16.82 43.71 -23.11
C GLN A 188 -17.55 43.36 -21.81
N VAL A 189 -18.07 42.15 -21.74
CA VAL A 189 -18.86 41.68 -20.59
C VAL A 189 -18.41 40.30 -20.16
N VAL A 190 -18.36 40.08 -18.85
CA VAL A 190 -18.16 38.76 -18.26
C VAL A 190 -19.50 38.25 -17.78
N ILE A 191 -19.90 37.08 -18.29
CA ILE A 191 -21.14 36.40 -17.88
C ILE A 191 -20.73 35.23 -17.01
N ALA A 192 -20.98 35.32 -15.71
CA ALA A 192 -20.57 34.34 -14.72
C ALA A 192 -21.56 34.31 -13.55
N LEU A 193 -21.73 33.15 -12.90
CA LEU A 193 -22.65 32.96 -11.77
C LEU A 193 -24.10 33.34 -12.10
N GLY A 194 -24.51 33.20 -13.36
CA GLY A 194 -25.84 33.61 -13.85
C GLY A 194 -26.06 35.12 -13.90
N LYS A 195 -24.99 35.94 -13.79
CA LYS A 195 -25.05 37.40 -13.78
C LYS A 195 -24.03 38.01 -14.75
N MET A 196 -24.18 39.30 -15.00
CA MET A 196 -23.30 40.06 -15.89
C MET A 196 -22.43 41.00 -15.06
N TRP A 197 -21.16 41.10 -15.45
CA TRP A 197 -20.15 41.86 -14.71
C TRP A 197 -19.27 42.65 -15.69
N HIS A 198 -18.82 43.83 -15.27
CA HIS A 198 -17.65 44.44 -15.89
C HIS A 198 -16.42 43.55 -15.64
N PRO A 199 -15.49 43.41 -16.59
CA PRO A 199 -14.27 42.64 -16.40
C PRO A 199 -13.49 43.02 -15.12
N GLU A 200 -13.48 44.31 -14.78
CA GLU A 200 -12.82 44.89 -13.60
C GLU A 200 -13.57 44.60 -12.29
N HIS A 201 -14.90 44.47 -12.35
CA HIS A 201 -15.72 44.17 -11.17
C HIS A 201 -15.85 42.67 -10.90
N PHE A 202 -15.49 41.82 -11.86
CA PHE A 202 -15.46 40.38 -11.66
C PHE A 202 -14.15 39.98 -10.97
N ARG A 203 -14.12 40.16 -9.65
CA ARG A 203 -12.96 39.92 -8.78
C ARG A 203 -13.12 38.69 -7.89
N CYS A 204 -12.00 38.10 -7.49
CA CYS A 204 -11.99 37.02 -6.51
C CYS A 204 -12.53 37.51 -5.16
N ALA A 205 -13.44 36.74 -4.56
CA ALA A 205 -14.04 37.08 -3.26
C ALA A 205 -13.05 37.09 -2.09
N HIS A 206 -11.88 36.45 -2.22
CA HIS A 206 -10.88 36.34 -1.16
C HIS A 206 -9.71 37.32 -1.35
N CYS A 207 -8.97 37.25 -2.46
CA CYS A 207 -7.84 38.17 -2.71
C CYS A 207 -8.20 39.49 -3.41
N GLY A 208 -9.40 39.62 -3.99
CA GLY A 208 -9.81 40.80 -4.75
C GLY A 208 -9.18 40.92 -6.15
N GLU A 209 -8.42 39.93 -6.61
CA GLU A 209 -7.81 39.93 -7.94
C GLU A 209 -8.87 39.88 -9.03
N GLU A 210 -8.72 40.71 -10.06
CA GLU A 210 -9.58 40.74 -11.24
C GLU A 210 -9.45 39.42 -12.01
N LEU A 211 -10.53 38.64 -12.02
CA LEU A 211 -10.59 37.37 -12.73
C LEU A 211 -10.77 37.63 -14.23
N GLY A 212 -11.53 38.67 -14.61
CA GLY A 212 -11.77 39.04 -16.00
C GLY A 212 -12.21 37.85 -16.85
N HIS A 213 -11.35 37.39 -17.76
CA HIS A 213 -11.55 36.21 -18.62
C HIS A 213 -10.75 34.97 -18.20
N ARG A 214 -10.04 35.01 -17.08
CA ARG A 214 -9.26 33.88 -16.56
C ARG A 214 -10.18 32.79 -16.01
N ASN A 215 -9.64 31.58 -15.92
CA ASN A 215 -10.33 30.47 -15.27
C ASN A 215 -10.61 30.83 -13.80
N PHE A 216 -11.84 30.58 -13.36
CA PHE A 216 -12.28 30.82 -11.99
C PHE A 216 -13.08 29.62 -11.48
N TYR A 217 -13.22 29.53 -10.17
CA TYR A 217 -14.00 28.49 -9.51
C TYR A 217 -15.18 29.12 -8.77
N GLU A 218 -16.38 28.55 -8.97
CA GLU A 218 -17.60 28.95 -8.27
C GLU A 218 -17.81 28.11 -7.01
N ARG A 219 -18.05 28.76 -5.87
CA ARG A 219 -18.52 28.10 -4.65
C ARG A 219 -19.49 29.01 -3.90
N SER A 220 -20.67 28.50 -3.59
CA SER A 220 -21.71 29.22 -2.84
C SER A 220 -22.08 30.58 -3.47
N GLY A 221 -22.10 30.66 -4.81
CA GLY A 221 -22.43 31.89 -5.54
C GLY A 221 -21.35 32.98 -5.52
N CYS A 222 -20.12 32.65 -5.12
CA CYS A 222 -18.96 33.54 -5.16
C CYS A 222 -17.89 32.98 -6.11
N ALA A 223 -17.17 33.88 -6.80
CA ALA A 223 -16.06 33.52 -7.67
C ALA A 223 -14.73 33.60 -6.92
N TYR A 224 -13.93 32.54 -7.04
CA TYR A 224 -12.59 32.45 -6.47
C TYR A 224 -11.55 32.25 -7.57
N CYS A 225 -10.36 32.84 -7.40
CA CYS A 225 -9.22 32.50 -8.24
C CYS A 225 -8.77 31.06 -7.96
N GLU A 226 -8.05 30.45 -8.89
CA GLU A 226 -7.56 29.07 -8.77
C GLU A 226 -6.79 28.85 -7.45
N ASN A 227 -5.87 29.76 -7.13
CA ASN A 227 -5.02 29.64 -5.95
C ASN A 227 -5.82 29.66 -4.64
N ASP A 228 -6.72 30.63 -4.48
CA ASP A 228 -7.50 30.79 -3.26
C ASP A 228 -8.53 29.67 -3.11
N TYR A 229 -9.15 29.24 -4.21
CA TYR A 229 -10.06 28.11 -4.19
C TYR A 229 -9.37 26.84 -3.67
N HIS A 230 -8.18 26.53 -4.19
CA HIS A 230 -7.44 25.36 -3.73
C HIS A 230 -6.92 25.52 -2.29
N ASN A 231 -6.46 26.71 -1.90
CA ASN A 231 -5.96 26.93 -0.54
C ASN A 231 -7.06 26.84 0.54
N LEU A 232 -8.28 27.29 0.22
CA LEU A 232 -9.40 27.31 1.16
C LEU A 232 -10.17 25.99 1.18
N PHE A 233 -10.36 25.36 0.02
CA PHE A 233 -11.32 24.26 -0.12
C PHE A 233 -10.69 22.93 -0.48
N SER A 234 -9.46 22.88 -1.00
CA SER A 234 -8.84 21.59 -1.34
C SER A 234 -8.28 20.87 -0.12
N PRO A 235 -8.37 19.53 -0.11
CA PRO A 235 -7.78 18.72 0.95
C PRO A 235 -6.26 18.94 1.01
N ARG A 236 -5.71 18.92 2.22
CA ARG A 236 -4.28 19.12 2.47
C ARG A 236 -3.55 17.79 2.56
N CYS A 237 -2.38 17.74 1.96
CA CYS A 237 -1.53 16.57 2.07
C CYS A 237 -0.93 16.45 3.48
N ALA A 238 -1.07 15.29 4.11
CA ALA A 238 -0.53 15.07 5.45
C ALA A 238 1.01 15.12 5.56
N TYR A 239 1.73 15.02 4.44
CA TYR A 239 3.19 15.13 4.39
C TYR A 239 3.65 16.58 4.17
N CYS A 240 3.27 17.22 3.06
CA CYS A 240 3.74 18.57 2.71
C CYS A 240 2.83 19.71 3.18
N ASN A 241 1.65 19.40 3.74
CA ASN A 241 0.60 20.34 4.13
C ASN A 241 0.04 21.26 3.00
N GLY A 242 0.47 21.01 1.76
CA GLY A 242 0.00 21.73 0.57
C GLY A 242 -1.38 21.25 0.11
N PRO A 243 -2.16 22.12 -0.56
CA PRO A 243 -3.44 21.75 -1.15
C PRO A 243 -3.24 20.78 -2.33
N ILE A 244 -4.05 19.73 -2.38
CA ILE A 244 -4.00 18.74 -3.46
C ILE A 244 -4.95 19.18 -4.57
N LYS A 245 -4.40 19.57 -5.73
CA LYS A 245 -5.19 20.08 -6.87
C LYS A 245 -5.84 18.97 -7.72
N ASP A 246 -5.16 17.84 -7.86
CA ASP A 246 -5.54 16.75 -8.77
C ASP A 246 -5.97 15.48 -8.00
N ARG A 247 -5.38 14.34 -8.35
CA ARG A 247 -5.61 13.05 -7.71
C ARG A 247 -5.05 13.06 -6.30
N CYS A 248 -5.90 12.77 -5.32
CA CYS A 248 -5.48 12.51 -3.95
C CYS A 248 -5.52 11.00 -3.64
N ILE A 249 -4.64 10.57 -2.74
CA ILE A 249 -4.72 9.26 -2.09
C ILE A 249 -5.32 9.49 -0.71
N THR A 250 -6.41 8.78 -0.42
CA THR A 250 -7.02 8.77 0.92
C THR A 250 -6.60 7.51 1.64
N ALA A 251 -5.80 7.67 2.69
CA ALA A 251 -5.26 6.58 3.50
C ALA A 251 -4.95 7.08 4.91
N LEU A 252 -5.05 6.21 5.93
CA LEU A 252 -4.79 6.57 7.32
C LEU A 252 -5.69 7.74 7.80
N GLU A 253 -6.95 7.75 7.33
CA GLU A 253 -7.93 8.81 7.58
C GLU A 253 -7.47 10.22 7.14
N ARG A 254 -6.48 10.28 6.25
CA ARG A 254 -5.88 11.53 5.74
C ARG A 254 -5.74 11.49 4.23
N THR A 255 -5.54 12.67 3.65
CA THR A 255 -5.29 12.85 2.22
C THR A 255 -3.81 13.08 1.95
N TRP A 256 -3.32 12.52 0.85
CA TRP A 256 -1.92 12.55 0.45
C TRP A 256 -1.79 12.82 -1.04
N HIS A 257 -0.71 13.47 -1.44
CA HIS A 257 -0.30 13.42 -2.84
C HIS A 257 0.16 12.00 -3.19
N PRO A 258 -0.06 11.53 -4.44
CA PRO A 258 0.43 10.23 -4.88
C PRO A 258 1.92 10.04 -4.65
N GLU A 259 2.70 11.10 -4.88
CA GLU A 259 4.16 11.13 -4.71
C GLU A 259 4.60 11.18 -3.24
N HIS A 260 3.75 11.65 -2.34
CA HIS A 260 4.06 11.79 -0.91
C HIS A 260 3.54 10.62 -0.07
N PHE A 261 2.89 9.63 -0.69
CA PHE A 261 2.42 8.43 -0.02
C PHE A 261 3.41 7.29 -0.25
N PHE A 262 4.49 7.31 0.52
CA PHE A 262 5.59 6.34 0.44
C PHE A 262 5.88 5.69 1.79
N CYS A 263 6.64 4.59 1.78
CA CYS A 263 7.07 3.91 2.99
C CYS A 263 7.90 4.85 3.87
N ALA A 264 7.49 5.05 5.13
CA ALA A 264 8.18 5.88 6.10
C ALA A 264 9.63 5.43 6.40
N LYS A 265 9.99 4.18 6.03
CA LYS A 265 11.33 3.62 6.24
C LYS A 265 12.24 3.69 5.03
N CYS A 266 11.79 3.16 3.88
CA CYS A 266 12.62 3.10 2.67
C CYS A 266 12.33 4.19 1.64
N GLY A 267 11.27 5.01 1.83
CA GLY A 267 10.88 6.06 0.90
C GLY A 267 10.29 5.55 -0.42
N LYS A 268 10.07 4.24 -0.56
CA LYS A 268 9.52 3.66 -1.79
C LYS A 268 8.00 3.84 -1.86
N GLU A 269 7.50 4.17 -3.03
CA GLU A 269 6.07 4.14 -3.36
C GLU A 269 5.46 2.73 -3.22
N PHE A 270 4.17 2.68 -2.92
CA PHE A 270 3.43 1.42 -2.80
C PHE A 270 2.98 0.93 -4.17
N GLY A 271 3.34 -0.30 -4.50
CA GLY A 271 2.84 -0.99 -5.70
C GLY A 271 1.52 -1.72 -5.45
N GLU A 272 1.26 -2.76 -6.25
CA GLU A 272 0.06 -3.60 -6.14
C GLU A 272 -0.05 -4.34 -4.79
N GLU A 273 1.07 -4.57 -4.10
CA GLU A 273 1.14 -5.17 -2.77
C GLU A 273 0.51 -4.30 -1.67
N GLY A 274 0.23 -3.01 -1.95
CA GLY A 274 -0.34 -2.08 -1.00
C GLY A 274 0.63 -1.62 0.10
N PHE A 275 0.08 -1.18 1.24
CA PHE A 275 0.81 -0.67 2.39
C PHE A 275 0.30 -1.29 3.69
N HIS A 276 1.14 -1.25 4.73
CA HIS A 276 0.77 -1.61 6.09
C HIS A 276 0.87 -0.39 7.01
N GLU A 277 -0.07 -0.26 7.94
CA GLU A 277 -0.08 0.81 8.92
C GLU A 277 0.53 0.36 10.25
N LYS A 278 1.41 1.19 10.82
CA LYS A 278 1.82 1.10 12.22
C LYS A 278 1.97 2.50 12.79
N GLU A 279 1.29 2.77 13.91
CA GLU A 279 1.39 4.06 14.63
C GLU A 279 1.08 5.27 13.72
N GLY A 280 0.09 5.14 12.83
CA GLY A 280 -0.29 6.20 11.89
C GLY A 280 0.74 6.48 10.79
N ARG A 281 1.71 5.59 10.56
CA ARG A 281 2.70 5.69 9.49
C ARG A 281 2.56 4.52 8.51
N PRO A 282 2.67 4.79 7.19
CA PRO A 282 2.58 3.74 6.18
C PRO A 282 3.97 3.10 5.95
N PHE A 283 4.00 1.76 5.91
CA PHE A 283 5.20 0.94 5.69
C PHE A 283 4.98 -0.02 4.54
N CYS A 284 6.04 -0.30 3.77
CA CYS A 284 5.96 -1.34 2.75
C CYS A 284 5.94 -2.71 3.42
N ARG A 285 5.39 -3.73 2.74
CA ARG A 285 5.32 -5.11 3.24
C ARG A 285 6.67 -5.60 3.81
N LYS A 286 7.76 -5.38 3.08
CA LYS A 286 9.10 -5.82 3.47
C LYS A 286 9.57 -5.17 4.77
N ASP A 287 9.50 -3.85 4.87
CA ASP A 287 9.94 -3.12 6.06
C ASP A 287 9.04 -3.40 7.26
N TYR A 288 7.72 -3.49 7.02
CA TYR A 288 6.76 -3.79 8.07
C TYR A 288 7.10 -5.13 8.74
N PHE A 289 7.28 -6.20 7.96
CA PHE A 289 7.65 -7.48 8.55
C PHE A 289 9.09 -7.49 9.08
N ALA A 290 10.04 -6.79 8.46
CA ALA A 290 11.42 -6.77 8.95
C ALA A 290 11.57 -6.20 10.37
N TYR A 291 10.76 -5.19 10.71
CA TYR A 291 10.85 -4.49 12.00
C TYR A 291 9.79 -4.92 13.01
N PHE A 292 8.56 -5.18 12.57
CA PHE A 292 7.44 -5.44 13.46
C PHE A 292 7.03 -6.90 13.52
N ALA A 293 7.52 -7.77 12.63
CA ALA A 293 7.22 -9.18 12.74
C ALA A 293 7.96 -9.81 13.93
N PRO A 294 7.33 -10.78 14.61
CA PRO A 294 8.02 -11.66 15.53
C PRO A 294 9.21 -12.35 14.85
N ARG A 295 10.27 -12.62 15.61
CA ARG A 295 11.46 -13.30 15.11
C ARG A 295 11.40 -14.78 15.42
N CYS A 296 11.78 -15.60 14.45
CA CYS A 296 11.90 -17.04 14.62
C CYS A 296 13.03 -17.36 15.60
N SER A 297 12.76 -18.16 16.62
CA SER A 297 13.78 -18.53 17.62
C SER A 297 14.88 -19.44 17.07
N GLY A 298 14.64 -20.11 15.93
CA GLY A 298 15.64 -20.96 15.26
C GLY A 298 16.61 -20.19 14.37
N CYS A 299 16.12 -19.27 13.54
CA CYS A 299 16.94 -18.57 12.54
C CYS A 299 17.06 -17.06 12.76
N GLN A 300 16.39 -16.50 13.77
CA GLN A 300 16.33 -15.06 14.11
C GLN A 300 15.80 -14.15 13.00
N LYS A 301 15.28 -14.71 11.91
CA LYS A 301 14.64 -13.97 10.82
C LYS A 301 13.17 -13.65 11.16
N PRO A 302 12.64 -12.52 10.67
CA PRO A 302 11.24 -12.16 10.83
C PRO A 302 10.31 -13.20 10.21
N ILE A 303 9.24 -13.54 10.92
CA ILE A 303 8.23 -14.50 10.47
C ILE A 303 7.19 -13.75 9.62
N THR A 304 7.20 -14.01 8.31
CA THR A 304 6.29 -13.35 7.35
C THR A 304 5.02 -14.15 7.05
N ASN A 305 5.03 -15.45 7.31
CA ASN A 305 4.02 -16.42 6.87
C ASN A 305 3.58 -17.33 8.03
N ASN A 306 3.06 -18.53 7.71
CA ASN A 306 2.70 -19.56 8.69
C ASN A 306 3.81 -19.80 9.70
N TYR A 307 3.43 -19.95 10.97
CA TYR A 307 4.35 -20.13 12.09
C TYR A 307 3.86 -21.21 13.03
N ILE A 308 4.81 -21.79 13.76
CA ILE A 308 4.56 -22.73 14.84
C ILE A 308 4.83 -21.99 16.15
N THR A 309 3.86 -22.06 17.06
CA THR A 309 4.05 -21.59 18.44
C THR A 309 4.34 -22.81 19.30
N ALA A 310 5.56 -22.89 19.82
CA ALA A 310 6.02 -23.98 20.67
C ALA A 310 7.07 -23.45 21.66
N LEU A 311 7.11 -24.00 22.87
CA LEU A 311 8.04 -23.57 23.92
C LEU A 311 7.87 -22.09 24.31
N ASN A 312 6.65 -21.55 24.22
CA ASN A 312 6.33 -20.11 24.37
C ASN A 312 7.09 -19.20 23.40
N LEU A 313 7.58 -19.76 22.29
CA LEU A 313 8.34 -19.08 21.27
C LEU A 313 7.71 -19.31 19.90
N GLN A 314 8.08 -18.48 18.93
CA GLN A 314 7.61 -18.58 17.56
C GLN A 314 8.71 -19.06 16.64
N TRP A 315 8.33 -19.93 15.70
CA TRP A 315 9.25 -20.62 14.82
C TRP A 315 8.67 -20.68 13.41
N HIS A 316 9.54 -20.66 12.41
CA HIS A 316 9.16 -21.14 11.08
C HIS A 316 8.91 -22.65 11.15
N PRO A 317 7.96 -23.19 10.36
CA PRO A 317 7.74 -24.63 10.26
C PRO A 317 9.02 -25.41 9.92
N GLU A 318 9.86 -24.84 9.07
CA GLU A 318 11.15 -25.41 8.65
C GLU A 318 12.26 -25.25 9.71
N CYS A 319 12.12 -24.28 10.63
CA CYS A 319 13.10 -24.04 11.69
C CYS A 319 12.78 -24.80 12.98
N PHE A 320 11.53 -25.28 13.14
CA PHE A 320 11.14 -26.09 14.29
C PHE A 320 11.56 -27.55 14.06
N VAL A 321 12.85 -27.80 14.27
CA VAL A 321 13.50 -29.10 14.06
C VAL A 321 14.22 -29.55 15.32
N CYS A 322 14.54 -30.84 15.40
CA CYS A 322 15.35 -31.35 16.52
C CYS A 322 16.71 -30.66 16.56
N GLN A 323 17.12 -30.22 17.75
CA GLN A 323 18.39 -29.51 17.91
C GLN A 323 19.62 -30.33 17.50
N ASP A 324 19.61 -31.65 17.68
CA ASP A 324 20.76 -32.52 17.40
C ASP A 324 20.78 -32.98 15.92
N CYS A 325 19.69 -33.56 15.40
CA CYS A 325 19.67 -34.07 14.02
C CYS A 325 19.13 -33.10 12.96
N LYS A 326 18.59 -31.94 13.37
CA LYS A 326 17.98 -30.95 12.47
C LYS A 326 16.83 -31.49 11.60
N GLN A 327 16.26 -32.65 11.96
CA GLN A 327 15.10 -33.22 11.29
C GLN A 327 13.79 -32.65 11.85
N PRO A 328 12.77 -32.44 11.00
CA PRO A 328 11.45 -32.03 11.45
C PRO A 328 10.77 -33.12 12.29
N PHE A 329 9.83 -32.72 13.14
CA PHE A 329 9.10 -33.63 14.02
C PHE A 329 8.00 -34.38 13.26
N VAL A 330 8.24 -35.66 12.99
CA VAL A 330 7.28 -36.54 12.32
C VAL A 330 6.05 -36.73 13.22
N GLY A 331 4.86 -36.39 12.72
CA GLY A 331 3.61 -36.51 13.49
C GLY A 331 3.39 -35.42 14.55
N GLY A 332 4.22 -34.37 14.58
CA GLY A 332 4.07 -33.24 15.49
C GLY A 332 4.43 -33.53 16.96
N SER A 333 4.93 -34.73 17.27
CA SER A 333 5.44 -35.06 18.60
C SER A 333 6.88 -34.56 18.77
N PHE A 334 7.11 -33.75 19.80
CA PHE A 334 8.42 -33.22 20.17
C PHE A 334 8.58 -33.25 21.69
N PHE A 335 9.82 -33.23 22.16
CA PHE A 335 10.16 -33.20 23.57
C PHE A 335 11.00 -31.97 23.89
N GLU A 336 10.67 -31.30 24.98
CA GLU A 336 11.44 -30.14 25.46
C GLU A 336 12.53 -30.59 26.43
N HIS A 337 13.74 -30.08 26.24
CA HIS A 337 14.82 -30.21 27.21
C HIS A 337 15.64 -28.91 27.22
N PHE A 338 15.76 -28.26 28.39
CA PHE A 338 16.41 -26.95 28.55
C PHE A 338 15.93 -25.87 27.57
N GLY A 339 14.61 -25.81 27.29
CA GLY A 339 14.03 -24.82 26.37
C GLY A 339 14.36 -25.07 24.89
N GLN A 340 14.89 -26.23 24.53
CA GLN A 340 15.19 -26.62 23.14
C GLN A 340 14.35 -27.83 22.73
N PRO A 341 13.90 -27.89 21.46
CA PRO A 341 13.09 -29.00 20.96
C PRO A 341 13.98 -30.17 20.50
N TYR A 342 13.69 -31.36 20.99
CA TYR A 342 14.37 -32.62 20.66
C TYR A 342 13.38 -33.65 20.13
N CYS A 343 13.86 -34.51 19.21
CA CYS A 343 13.07 -35.66 18.81
C CYS A 343 13.10 -36.70 19.92
N GLU A 344 12.16 -37.65 19.89
CA GLU A 344 12.01 -38.67 20.91
C GLU A 344 13.34 -39.42 21.17
N ILE A 345 14.06 -39.80 20.11
CA ILE A 345 15.32 -40.54 20.22
C ILE A 345 16.40 -39.70 20.94
N HIS A 346 16.71 -38.49 20.45
CA HIS A 346 17.76 -37.65 21.05
C HIS A 346 17.41 -37.19 22.47
N TYR A 347 16.12 -36.98 22.76
CA TYR A 347 15.66 -36.68 24.11
C TYR A 347 16.00 -37.82 25.08
N HIS A 348 15.69 -39.05 24.69
CA HIS A 348 15.97 -40.23 25.51
C HIS A 348 17.45 -40.62 25.54
N GLU A 349 18.21 -40.30 24.49
CA GLU A 349 19.67 -40.47 24.42
C GLU A 349 20.38 -39.61 25.46
N LYS A 350 20.10 -38.30 25.51
CA LYS A 350 20.70 -37.40 26.50
C LYS A 350 20.35 -37.77 27.94
N ARG A 351 19.19 -38.41 28.15
CA ARG A 351 18.76 -38.92 29.46
C ARG A 351 19.32 -40.33 29.79
N GLY A 352 20.01 -40.98 28.86
CA GLY A 352 20.52 -42.35 29.02
C GLY A 352 19.40 -43.36 29.23
N SER A 353 18.34 -43.29 28.42
CA SER A 353 17.13 -44.13 28.51
C SER A 353 16.81 -44.89 27.22
N LEU A 354 17.75 -44.91 26.28
CA LEU A 354 17.66 -45.75 25.09
C LEU A 354 18.04 -47.20 25.41
N CYS A 355 17.41 -48.12 24.69
CA CYS A 355 17.75 -49.53 24.77
C CYS A 355 19.00 -49.84 23.93
N ALA A 356 20.06 -50.36 24.53
CA ALA A 356 21.28 -50.73 23.80
C ALA A 356 21.06 -51.85 22.75
N GLY A 357 20.00 -52.65 22.88
CA GLY A 357 19.67 -53.69 21.90
C GLY A 357 18.93 -53.22 20.65
N CYS A 358 18.09 -52.17 20.72
CA CYS A 358 17.23 -51.75 19.61
C CYS A 358 17.27 -50.24 19.32
N HIS A 359 18.01 -49.47 20.11
CA HIS A 359 18.12 -48.01 20.07
C HIS A 359 16.78 -47.25 20.16
N LYS A 360 15.70 -47.94 20.56
CA LYS A 360 14.40 -47.31 20.80
C LYS A 360 14.32 -46.79 22.25
N PRO A 361 13.58 -45.68 22.48
CA PRO A 361 13.24 -45.18 23.80
C PRO A 361 12.60 -46.24 24.69
N ILE A 362 13.08 -46.38 25.93
CA ILE A 362 12.46 -47.28 26.89
C ILE A 362 11.39 -46.52 27.69
N SER A 363 10.13 -46.70 27.29
CA SER A 363 8.97 -46.18 28.00
C SER A 363 8.47 -47.20 29.03
N GLY A 364 9.01 -47.17 30.25
CA GLY A 364 8.52 -47.98 31.37
C GLY A 364 9.59 -48.88 32.02
N ARG A 365 9.26 -50.17 32.23
CA ARG A 365 10.16 -51.14 32.88
C ARG A 365 11.40 -51.38 32.01
N CYS A 366 12.58 -51.13 32.57
CA CYS A 366 13.86 -51.42 31.93
C CYS A 366 14.69 -52.39 32.78
N VAL A 367 15.54 -53.16 32.10
CA VAL A 367 16.59 -53.96 32.75
C VAL A 367 17.88 -53.17 32.62
N THR A 368 18.45 -52.76 33.74
CA THR A 368 19.79 -52.16 33.79
C THR A 368 20.81 -53.24 34.05
N ALA A 369 21.72 -53.45 33.10
CA ALA A 369 22.78 -54.44 33.15
C ALA A 369 24.01 -53.92 32.38
N MET A 370 25.22 -54.22 32.86
CA MET A 370 26.47 -53.84 32.17
C MET A 370 26.64 -52.32 31.94
N GLY A 371 26.09 -51.49 32.84
CA GLY A 371 26.09 -50.03 32.68
C GLY A 371 25.07 -49.48 31.66
N GLU A 372 24.42 -50.36 30.90
CA GLU A 372 23.46 -50.02 29.85
C GLU A 372 22.01 -50.37 30.26
N LYS A 373 21.04 -49.79 29.55
CA LYS A 373 19.62 -50.10 29.74
C LYS A 373 19.09 -50.90 28.56
N PHE A 374 18.25 -51.87 28.86
CA PHE A 374 17.61 -52.73 27.87
C PHE A 374 16.11 -52.81 28.14
N HIS A 375 15.33 -52.98 27.07
CA HIS A 375 13.98 -53.52 27.23
C HIS A 375 14.06 -54.95 27.78
N PRO A 376 13.11 -55.40 28.61
CA PRO A 376 13.09 -56.79 29.11
C PRO A 376 13.17 -57.83 27.99
N GLU A 377 12.53 -57.56 26.85
CA GLU A 377 12.52 -58.43 25.68
C GLU A 377 13.86 -58.46 24.92
N HIS A 378 14.62 -57.36 24.98
CA HIS A 378 15.91 -57.22 24.29
C HIS A 378 17.10 -57.65 25.17
N PHE A 379 16.87 -57.95 26.45
CA PHE A 379 17.91 -58.47 27.34
C PHE A 379 17.97 -60.00 27.22
N ILE A 380 18.63 -60.49 26.19
CA ILE A 380 18.71 -61.91 25.82
C ILE A 380 20.12 -62.45 25.88
N CYS A 381 20.26 -63.75 26.14
CA CYS A 381 21.56 -64.43 26.11
C CYS A 381 22.15 -64.42 24.69
N SER A 382 23.40 -63.97 24.52
CA SER A 382 24.03 -63.90 23.20
C SER A 382 24.23 -65.26 22.50
N PHE A 383 24.21 -66.37 23.24
CA PHE A 383 24.31 -67.72 22.68
C PHE A 383 22.95 -68.37 22.37
N CYS A 384 22.03 -68.47 23.35
CA CYS A 384 20.76 -69.18 23.19
C CYS A 384 19.55 -68.27 22.93
N LEU A 385 19.74 -66.94 22.88
CA LEU A 385 18.72 -65.92 22.65
C LEU A 385 17.54 -65.93 23.65
N GLN A 386 17.67 -66.65 24.77
CA GLN A 386 16.66 -66.66 25.83
C GLN A 386 16.69 -65.36 26.62
N GLN A 387 15.50 -64.83 26.96
CA GLN A 387 15.36 -63.65 27.82
C GLN A 387 15.96 -63.91 29.20
N LEU A 388 16.78 -62.96 29.64
CA LEU A 388 17.46 -62.98 30.92
C LEU A 388 16.76 -62.00 31.88
N THR A 389 16.89 -62.24 33.18
CA THR A 389 16.30 -61.37 34.20
C THR A 389 17.42 -60.90 35.14
N LYS A 390 17.18 -59.82 35.88
CA LYS A 390 18.16 -59.28 36.84
C LYS A 390 18.53 -60.39 37.85
N GLY A 391 19.78 -60.86 37.80
CA GLY A 391 20.31 -61.91 38.67
C GLY A 391 20.51 -63.31 38.06
N THR A 392 20.10 -63.57 36.81
CA THR A 392 20.23 -64.90 36.16
C THR A 392 21.26 -64.95 35.03
N PHE A 393 22.12 -63.94 34.92
CA PHE A 393 23.09 -63.80 33.84
C PHE A 393 24.52 -63.63 34.35
N LYS A 394 25.48 -64.04 33.51
CA LYS A 394 26.89 -63.75 33.66
C LYS A 394 27.36 -62.91 32.48
N GLU A 395 28.25 -61.96 32.77
CA GLU A 395 28.85 -61.07 31.78
C GLU A 395 30.18 -61.65 31.29
N HIS A 396 30.39 -61.69 29.98
CA HIS A 396 31.67 -62.00 29.36
C HIS A 396 31.87 -61.07 28.15
N GLN A 397 32.99 -60.34 28.08
CA GLN A 397 33.28 -59.42 26.96
C GLN A 397 32.10 -58.47 26.61
N ASN A 398 31.49 -57.84 27.62
CA ASN A 398 30.31 -56.95 27.49
C ASN A 398 29.08 -57.61 26.82
N LYS A 399 28.96 -58.93 26.88
CA LYS A 399 27.80 -59.67 26.38
C LYS A 399 27.13 -60.49 27.49
N PRO A 400 25.78 -60.47 27.58
CA PRO A 400 25.04 -61.24 28.56
C PRO A 400 24.92 -62.72 28.16
N TYR A 401 25.28 -63.61 29.08
CA TYR A 401 25.13 -65.05 28.90
C TYR A 401 24.31 -65.67 30.04
N CYS A 402 23.49 -66.64 29.69
CA CYS A 402 22.80 -67.49 30.66
C CYS A 402 23.82 -68.32 31.46
N HIS A 403 23.57 -68.67 32.74
CA HIS A 403 24.50 -69.49 33.54
C HIS A 403 24.94 -70.78 32.83
N LYS A 404 24.00 -71.48 32.17
CA LYS A 404 24.26 -72.71 31.42
C LYS A 404 25.15 -72.48 30.20
N CYS A 405 25.00 -71.32 29.56
CA CYS A 405 25.70 -70.93 28.33
C CYS A 405 27.12 -70.47 28.66
N PHE A 406 27.26 -69.72 29.75
CA PHE A 406 28.55 -69.26 30.26
C PHE A 406 29.46 -70.41 30.69
N GLY A 407 28.91 -71.44 31.33
CA GLY A 407 29.68 -72.65 31.68
C GLY A 407 30.24 -73.39 30.47
N LYS A 408 29.54 -73.34 29.33
CA LYS A 408 30.00 -73.92 28.05
C LYS A 408 30.99 -73.04 27.28
N LEU A 409 31.16 -71.78 27.66
CA LEU A 409 32.10 -70.85 27.05
C LEU A 409 33.48 -70.89 27.71
N LEU A 410 33.55 -71.33 28.97
CA LEU A 410 34.78 -71.46 29.76
C LEU A 410 35.27 -72.92 29.89
N SER A 411 34.54 -73.86 29.30
CA SER A 411 34.87 -75.28 29.27
C SER A 411 35.15 -75.69 27.83
#